data_AF-A0A833GNV5-F1
#
_entry.id   AF-A0A833GNV5-F1
#
_cell.length_a   1.000
_cell.length_b   1.000
_cell.length_c   1.000
_cell.angle_alpha   90.00
_cell.angle_beta   90.00
_cell.angle_gamma   90.00
#
_symmetry.space_group_name_H-M   'P 1'
#
loop_
_entity.id
_entity.type
_entity.pdbx_description
1 polymer ?
#
loop_
_entity_poly.entity_id
_entity_poly.type
_entity_poly.pdbx_seq_one_letter_code
_entity_poly.pdbx_strand_id
1 'polypeptide(L)'
;MSQVETYLEAANRKNTRRSYASAVRHFEVEWKGLLPATTETIARYLADHAATLSLNTLQHRLAALSRWHTEHGFPDPTKAPVVRQVLRGIRTLHPAKEKQAKPLQLDTLQRIDTWLQQAAAAERVQGHRAGELRHLRDRALLLLGFWRGFRADELVRLRIEHIEVEPGEGLTCFLPRSKGDRNAEGRTFRCPALSRLCPVSAYEDWLAASGFTTGPAFRAIDQWG
;
A
#
# COMPACT_ATOMS: atom_id res chain seq x y z
N MET A 1 8.26 22.76 -16.76
CA MET A 1 8.68 22.33 -15.42
C MET A 1 10.19 22.36 -15.37
N SER A 2 10.78 23.03 -14.37
CA SER A 2 12.23 23.04 -14.18
C SER A 2 12.72 21.65 -13.72
N GLN A 3 13.99 21.33 -13.95
CA GLN A 3 14.58 20.08 -13.43
C GLN A 3 14.47 20.03 -11.89
N VAL A 4 14.60 21.18 -11.23
CA VAL A 4 14.46 21.33 -9.77
C VAL A 4 13.05 20.93 -9.30
N GLU A 5 12.01 21.41 -9.97
CA GLU A 5 10.62 21.04 -9.66
C GLU A 5 10.42 19.52 -9.73
N THR A 6 10.94 18.87 -10.78
CA THR A 6 10.84 17.42 -10.95
C THR A 6 11.44 16.65 -9.76
N TYR A 7 12.60 17.08 -9.25
CA TYR A 7 13.23 16.43 -8.10
C TYR A 7 12.49 16.71 -6.79
N LEU A 8 12.00 17.93 -6.59
CA LEU A 8 11.16 18.29 -5.44
C LEU A 8 9.84 17.49 -5.42
N GLU A 9 9.30 17.20 -6.61
CA GLU A 9 8.18 16.29 -6.79
C GLU A 9 8.52 14.84 -6.45
N ALA A 10 9.65 14.33 -6.94
CA ALA A 10 10.08 12.95 -6.69
C ALA A 10 10.37 12.66 -5.21
N ALA A 11 10.86 13.67 -4.47
CA ALA A 11 11.16 13.57 -3.03
C ALA A 11 9.92 13.21 -2.19
N ASN A 12 8.71 13.54 -2.67
CA ASN A 12 7.47 13.33 -1.94
C ASN A 12 6.60 12.26 -2.60
N ARG A 13 6.22 11.23 -1.83
CA ARG A 13 5.30 10.19 -2.30
C ARG A 13 3.93 10.82 -2.62
N LYS A 14 3.40 10.56 -3.82
CA LYS A 14 2.06 11.02 -4.26
C LYS A 14 0.96 10.73 -3.23
N ASN A 15 0.98 9.53 -2.63
CA ASN A 15 0.04 9.16 -1.58
C ASN A 15 0.19 10.02 -0.31
N THR A 16 1.42 10.33 0.11
CA THR A 16 1.66 11.21 1.27
C THR A 16 1.10 12.60 1.01
N ARG A 17 1.33 13.16 -0.19
CA ARG A 17 0.76 14.47 -0.60
C ARG A 17 -0.76 14.47 -0.52
N ARG A 18 -1.42 13.49 -1.15
CA ARG A 18 -2.89 13.36 -1.13
C ARG A 18 -3.45 13.21 0.28
N SER A 19 -2.81 12.36 1.09
CA SER A 19 -3.24 12.10 2.47
C SER A 19 -3.11 13.35 3.35
N TYR A 20 -2.01 14.11 3.18
CA TYR A 20 -1.78 15.33 3.95
C TYR A 20 -2.72 16.45 3.50
N ALA A 21 -2.95 16.61 2.20
CA ALA A 21 -3.93 17.56 1.68
C ALA A 21 -5.34 17.28 2.22
N SER A 22 -5.74 16.00 2.31
CA SER A 22 -7.01 15.60 2.93
C SER A 22 -7.07 15.96 4.42
N ALA A 23 -5.98 15.73 5.16
CA ALA A 23 -5.90 16.10 6.57
C ALA A 23 -6.00 17.62 6.80
N VAL A 24 -5.32 18.42 5.98
CA VAL A 24 -5.40 19.88 6.00
C VAL A 24 -6.82 20.35 5.66
N ARG A 25 -7.42 19.83 4.58
CA ARG A 25 -8.79 20.14 4.19
C ARG A 25 -9.78 19.86 5.32
N HIS A 26 -9.63 18.72 6.00
CA HIS A 26 -10.51 18.42 7.12
C HIS A 26 -10.32 19.40 8.29
N PHE A 27 -9.09 19.86 8.55
CA PHE A 27 -8.86 20.88 9.58
C PHE A 27 -9.53 22.20 9.20
N GLU A 28 -9.28 22.70 7.99
CA GLU A 28 -9.75 24.03 7.55
C GLU A 28 -11.23 24.07 7.17
N VAL A 29 -11.72 23.05 6.47
CA VAL A 29 -13.07 23.07 5.87
C VAL A 29 -14.07 22.34 6.76
N GLU A 30 -13.75 21.13 7.20
CA GLU A 30 -14.70 20.29 7.95
C GLU A 30 -14.79 20.74 9.42
N TRP A 31 -13.65 20.95 10.07
CA TRP A 31 -13.58 21.43 11.45
C TRP A 31 -13.58 22.96 11.57
N LYS A 32 -13.42 23.69 10.46
CA LYS A 32 -13.40 25.17 10.40
C LYS A 32 -12.27 25.81 11.20
N GLY A 33 -11.11 25.14 11.25
CA GLY A 33 -9.88 25.68 11.79
C GLY A 33 -9.27 26.74 10.88
N LEU A 34 -8.51 27.67 11.45
CA LEU A 34 -7.77 28.67 10.70
C LEU A 34 -6.29 28.30 10.67
N LEU A 35 -5.67 28.44 9.51
CA LEU A 35 -4.23 28.31 9.32
C LEU A 35 -3.62 29.70 9.02
N PRO A 36 -2.45 30.05 9.59
CA PRO A 36 -1.67 29.28 10.56
C PRO A 36 -2.42 29.11 11.90
N ALA A 37 -2.33 27.92 12.48
CA ALA A 37 -3.02 27.56 13.71
C ALA A 37 -2.20 27.94 14.95
N THR A 38 -2.90 28.19 16.06
CA THR A 38 -2.26 28.30 17.37
C THR A 38 -2.12 26.94 18.04
N THR A 39 -1.24 26.86 19.03
CA THR A 39 -1.07 25.68 19.88
C THR A 39 -2.40 25.24 20.52
N GLU A 40 -3.20 26.19 21.00
CA GLU A 40 -4.50 25.97 21.62
C GLU A 40 -5.50 25.42 20.60
N THR A 41 -5.47 25.93 19.37
CA THR A 41 -6.34 25.49 18.28
C THR A 41 -6.02 24.03 17.90
N ILE A 42 -4.74 23.67 17.81
CA ILE A 42 -4.30 22.29 17.57
C ILE A 42 -4.74 21.37 18.71
N ALA A 43 -4.55 21.79 19.97
CA ALA A 43 -4.95 21.02 21.14
C ALA A 43 -6.47 20.75 21.15
N ARG A 44 -7.29 21.78 20.87
CA ARG A 44 -8.75 21.66 20.77
C ARG A 44 -9.16 20.72 19.63
N TYR A 45 -8.56 20.86 18.45
CA TYR A 45 -8.84 19.98 17.31
C TYR A 45 -8.63 18.50 17.64
N LEU A 46 -7.53 18.18 18.34
CA LEU A 46 -7.25 16.81 18.79
C LEU A 46 -8.26 16.32 19.82
N ALA A 47 -8.65 17.18 20.78
CA ALA A 47 -9.60 16.84 21.82
C ALA A 47 -11.01 16.58 21.24
N ASP A 48 -11.49 17.43 20.33
CA ASP A 48 -12.81 17.30 19.70
C ASP A 48 -12.98 15.97 18.93
N HIS A 49 -11.88 15.40 18.44
CA HIS A 49 -11.87 14.15 17.68
C HIS A 49 -11.33 12.95 18.46
N ALA A 50 -11.01 13.12 19.75
CA ALA A 50 -10.41 12.08 20.58
C ALA A 50 -11.29 10.83 20.69
N ALA A 51 -12.61 11.01 20.71
CA ALA A 51 -13.59 9.92 20.83
C ALA A 51 -13.93 9.24 19.49
N THR A 52 -13.73 9.91 18.36
CA THR A 52 -14.19 9.44 17.04
C THR A 52 -13.06 8.96 16.14
N LEU A 53 -11.84 9.47 16.31
CA LEU A 53 -10.69 9.12 15.48
C LEU A 53 -9.66 8.27 16.25
N SER A 54 -9.02 7.35 15.53
CA SER A 54 -7.90 6.58 16.10
C SER A 54 -6.69 7.47 16.37
N LEU A 55 -5.87 7.09 17.36
CA LEU A 55 -4.64 7.81 17.68
C LEU A 55 -3.70 7.96 16.47
N ASN A 56 -3.60 6.92 15.63
CA ASN A 56 -2.81 6.97 14.40
C ASN A 56 -3.35 8.01 13.41
N THR A 57 -4.67 8.17 13.33
CA THR A 57 -5.32 9.18 12.48
C THR A 57 -5.03 10.58 13.01
N LEU A 58 -5.14 10.79 14.32
CA LEU A 58 -4.83 12.07 14.96
C LEU A 58 -3.35 12.47 14.77
N GLN A 59 -2.43 11.51 14.95
CA GLN A 59 -1.00 11.73 14.70
C GLN A 59 -0.71 12.03 13.23
N HIS A 60 -1.39 11.34 12.30
CA HIS A 60 -1.26 11.62 10.87
C HIS A 60 -1.71 13.04 10.53
N ARG A 61 -2.85 13.47 11.07
CA ARG A 61 -3.37 14.83 10.89
C ARG A 61 -2.42 15.86 11.48
N LEU A 62 -1.87 15.59 12.67
CA LEU A 62 -0.88 16.45 13.30
C LEU A 62 0.38 16.59 12.43
N ALA A 63 0.88 15.50 11.85
CA ALA A 63 2.02 15.53 10.94
C ALA A 63 1.73 16.33 9.65
N ALA A 64 0.49 16.28 9.15
CA ALA A 64 0.07 17.08 8.01
C ALA A 64 0.03 18.58 8.33
N LEU A 65 -0.49 18.95 9.50
CA LEU A 65 -0.52 20.34 9.97
C LEU A 65 0.90 20.87 10.25
N SER A 66 1.77 20.05 10.87
CA SER A 66 3.19 20.37 11.08
C SER A 66 3.89 20.69 9.75
N ARG A 67 3.67 19.83 8.75
CA ARG A 67 4.21 20.02 7.40
C ARG A 67 3.67 21.29 6.75
N TRP A 68 2.37 21.56 6.84
CA TRP A 68 1.77 22.77 6.29
C TRP A 68 2.45 24.03 6.85
N HIS A 69 2.64 24.12 8.18
CA HIS A 69 3.29 25.30 8.79
C HIS A 69 4.73 25.45 8.31
N THR A 70 5.48 24.34 8.29
CA THR A 70 6.89 24.34 7.87
C THR A 70 7.04 24.75 6.39
N GLU A 71 6.19 24.22 5.50
CA GLU A 71 6.23 24.54 4.07
C GLU A 71 5.85 25.99 3.75
N HIS A 72 5.04 26.64 4.61
CA HIS A 72 4.66 28.04 4.47
C HIS A 72 5.50 29.00 5.33
N GLY A 73 6.58 28.51 5.97
CA GLY A 73 7.51 29.33 6.75
C GLY A 73 6.99 29.78 8.13
N PHE A 74 5.92 29.18 8.65
CA PHE A 74 5.41 29.47 9.98
C PHE A 74 6.06 28.60 11.05
N PRO A 75 6.16 29.08 12.31
CA PRO A 75 6.49 28.23 13.45
C PRO A 75 5.51 27.06 13.56
N ASP A 76 5.99 25.89 13.98
CA ASP A 76 5.19 24.67 14.05
C ASP A 76 4.51 24.54 15.44
N PRO A 77 3.19 24.85 15.57
CA PRO A 77 2.47 24.78 16.84
C PRO A 77 2.28 23.34 17.33
N THR A 78 2.43 22.35 16.45
CA THR A 78 2.15 20.94 16.76
C THR A 78 3.17 20.30 17.69
N LYS A 79 4.36 20.89 17.80
CA LYS A 79 5.47 20.40 18.62
C LYS A 79 5.42 20.88 20.07
N ALA A 80 4.49 21.78 20.38
CA ALA A 80 4.35 22.34 21.72
C ALA A 80 4.14 21.25 22.80
N PRO A 81 4.69 21.40 24.02
CA PRO A 81 4.54 20.43 25.09
C PRO A 81 3.08 20.06 25.42
N VAL A 82 2.18 21.04 25.36
CA VAL A 82 0.74 20.83 25.62
C VAL A 82 0.09 19.91 24.60
N VAL A 83 0.45 19.99 23.32
CA VAL A 83 -0.07 19.08 22.26
C VAL A 83 0.36 17.64 22.54
N ARG A 84 1.62 17.45 22.95
CA ARG A 84 2.13 16.12 23.37
C ARG A 84 1.44 15.61 24.64
N GLN A 85 1.06 16.50 25.55
CA GLN A 85 0.31 16.13 26.75
C GLN A 85 -1.13 15.75 26.41
N VAL A 86 -1.80 16.48 25.51
CA VAL A 86 -3.13 16.13 25.01
C VAL A 86 -3.14 14.76 24.36
N LEU A 87 -2.19 14.47 23.44
CA LEU A 87 -2.09 13.13 22.83
C LEU A 87 -1.86 12.01 23.86
N ARG A 88 -1.10 12.28 24.92
CA ARG A 88 -0.93 11.34 26.03
C ARG A 88 -2.25 11.12 26.77
N GLY A 89 -2.98 12.19 27.08
CA GLY A 89 -4.30 12.12 27.69
C GLY A 89 -5.30 11.34 26.85
N ILE A 90 -5.36 11.60 25.54
CA ILE A 90 -6.21 10.87 24.59
C ILE A 90 -5.88 9.38 24.61
N ARG A 91 -4.59 9.00 24.60
CA ARG A 91 -4.18 7.59 24.68
C ARG A 91 -4.64 6.94 25.98
N THR A 92 -4.56 7.65 27.10
CA THR A 92 -4.96 7.14 28.42
C THR A 92 -6.48 6.98 28.52
N LEU A 93 -7.26 7.93 28.01
CA LEU A 93 -8.72 7.95 28.14
C LEU A 93 -9.45 7.15 27.06
N HIS A 94 -8.83 6.99 25.88
CA HIS A 94 -9.40 6.26 24.75
C HIS A 94 -8.45 5.14 24.29
N PRO A 95 -8.19 4.12 25.14
CA PRO A 95 -7.40 2.98 24.74
C PRO A 95 -8.14 2.22 23.63
N ALA A 96 -7.57 2.19 22.44
CA ALA A 96 -8.09 1.44 21.31
C ALA A 96 -7.17 0.26 21.02
N LYS A 97 -7.76 -0.94 20.89
CA LYS A 97 -7.03 -2.10 20.36
C LYS A 97 -6.81 -1.90 18.86
N GLU A 98 -5.57 -2.00 18.41
CA GLU A 98 -5.26 -1.91 16.99
C GLU A 98 -5.98 -3.05 16.25
N LYS A 99 -6.79 -2.68 15.25
CA LYS A 99 -7.46 -3.64 14.38
C LYS A 99 -6.44 -4.13 13.35
N GLN A 100 -5.96 -5.35 13.54
CA GLN A 100 -5.11 -6.03 12.58
C GLN A 100 -5.93 -7.05 11.79
N ALA A 101 -5.63 -7.19 10.50
CA ALA A 101 -6.24 -8.24 9.68
C ALA A 101 -5.86 -9.61 10.26
N LYS A 102 -6.80 -10.55 10.29
CA LYS A 102 -6.50 -11.93 10.68
C LYS A 102 -5.51 -12.52 9.65
N PRO A 103 -4.47 -13.23 10.08
CA PRO A 103 -3.54 -13.86 9.16
C PRO A 103 -4.28 -14.89 8.31
N LEU A 104 -4.02 -14.88 7.00
CA LEU A 104 -4.51 -15.91 6.09
C LEU A 104 -3.87 -17.25 6.46
N GLN A 105 -4.68 -18.24 6.78
CA GLN A 105 -4.20 -19.57 7.15
C GLN A 105 -3.88 -20.42 5.92
N LEU A 106 -2.96 -21.37 6.05
CA LEU A 106 -2.51 -22.23 4.95
C LEU A 106 -3.64 -23.10 4.37
N ASP A 107 -4.54 -23.62 5.21
CA ASP A 107 -5.71 -24.39 4.76
C ASP A 107 -6.64 -23.54 3.87
N THR A 108 -6.83 -22.27 4.27
CA THR A 108 -7.69 -21.34 3.54
C THR A 108 -7.01 -20.92 2.24
N LEU A 109 -5.70 -20.66 2.27
CA LEU A 109 -4.90 -20.40 1.07
C LEU A 109 -4.98 -21.57 0.07
N GLN A 110 -4.88 -22.81 0.56
CA GLN A 110 -4.99 -24.01 -0.27
C GLN A 110 -6.36 -24.13 -0.92
N ARG A 111 -7.44 -23.86 -0.19
CA ARG A 111 -8.80 -23.85 -0.74
C ARG A 111 -8.96 -22.81 -1.85
N ILE A 112 -8.41 -21.60 -1.64
CA ILE A 112 -8.47 -20.52 -2.64
C ILE A 112 -7.65 -20.87 -3.88
N ASP A 113 -6.42 -21.36 -3.72
CA ASP A 113 -5.55 -21.79 -4.83
C ASP A 113 -6.22 -22.88 -5.67
N THR A 114 -6.75 -23.92 -5.03
CA THR A 114 -7.47 -25.00 -5.71
C THR A 114 -8.71 -24.48 -6.45
N TRP A 115 -9.49 -23.60 -5.84
CA TRP A 115 -10.66 -23.00 -6.49
C TRP A 115 -10.26 -22.16 -7.70
N LEU A 116 -9.22 -21.32 -7.59
CA LEU A 116 -8.73 -20.49 -8.70
C LEU A 116 -8.22 -21.34 -9.87
N GLN A 117 -7.53 -22.44 -9.60
CA GLN A 117 -7.10 -23.39 -10.64
C GLN A 117 -8.29 -24.02 -11.36
N GLN A 118 -9.29 -24.50 -10.61
CA GLN A 118 -10.49 -25.10 -11.17
C GLN A 118 -11.31 -24.10 -12.00
N ALA A 119 -11.45 -22.87 -11.49
CA ALA A 119 -12.14 -21.79 -12.19
C ALA A 119 -11.42 -21.42 -13.49
N ALA A 120 -10.09 -21.25 -13.46
CA ALA A 120 -9.30 -20.98 -14.67
C ALA A 120 -9.47 -22.09 -15.73
N ALA A 121 -9.44 -23.36 -15.30
CA ALA A 121 -9.64 -24.49 -16.20
C ALA A 121 -11.06 -24.52 -16.79
N ALA A 122 -12.09 -24.21 -16.00
CA ALA A 122 -13.47 -24.15 -16.46
C ALA A 122 -13.69 -23.03 -17.49
N GLU A 123 -13.17 -21.82 -17.23
CA GLU A 123 -13.24 -20.68 -18.16
C GLU A 123 -12.49 -21.00 -19.47
N ARG A 124 -11.34 -21.69 -19.40
CA ARG A 124 -10.60 -22.16 -20.58
C ARG A 124 -11.44 -23.12 -21.42
N VAL A 125 -12.10 -24.10 -20.81
CA VAL A 125 -12.97 -25.06 -21.51
C VAL A 125 -14.15 -24.36 -22.20
N GLN A 126 -14.68 -23.30 -21.57
CA GLN A 126 -15.78 -22.49 -22.12
C GLN A 126 -15.32 -21.46 -23.16
N GLY A 127 -14.00 -21.31 -23.39
CA GLY A 127 -13.45 -20.27 -24.28
C GLY A 127 -13.54 -18.85 -23.74
N HIS A 128 -13.84 -18.68 -22.44
CA HIS A 128 -13.98 -17.39 -21.78
C HIS A 128 -12.63 -16.84 -21.35
N ARG A 129 -11.93 -16.24 -22.32
CA ARG A 129 -10.55 -15.78 -22.15
C ARG A 129 -10.35 -14.81 -20.97
N ALA A 130 -11.22 -13.81 -20.85
CA ALA A 130 -11.13 -12.82 -19.77
C ALA A 130 -11.34 -13.45 -18.37
N GLY A 131 -12.14 -14.51 -18.25
CA GLY A 131 -12.31 -15.26 -17.00
C GLY A 131 -11.05 -16.01 -16.62
N GLU A 132 -10.49 -16.78 -17.56
CA GLU A 132 -9.25 -17.53 -17.39
C GLU A 132 -8.11 -16.61 -16.90
N LEU A 133 -7.88 -15.49 -17.61
CA LEU A 133 -6.82 -14.55 -17.25
C LEU A 133 -7.02 -13.98 -15.85
N ARG A 134 -8.26 -13.67 -15.44
CA ARG A 134 -8.56 -13.11 -14.10
C ARG A 134 -8.16 -14.10 -13.01
N HIS A 135 -8.54 -15.36 -13.15
CA HIS A 135 -8.23 -16.38 -12.16
C HIS A 135 -6.74 -16.66 -12.06
N LEU A 136 -6.01 -16.73 -13.18
CA LEU A 136 -4.56 -16.93 -13.18
C LEU A 136 -3.81 -15.74 -12.58
N ARG A 137 -4.21 -14.51 -12.93
CA ARG A 137 -3.64 -13.29 -12.35
C ARG A 137 -3.84 -13.25 -10.83
N ASP A 138 -5.06 -13.50 -10.37
CA ASP A 138 -5.40 -13.41 -8.96
C ASP A 138 -4.70 -14.50 -8.14
N ARG A 139 -4.52 -15.69 -8.73
CA ARG A 139 -3.72 -16.77 -8.15
C ARG A 139 -2.25 -16.37 -8.00
N ALA A 140 -1.64 -15.82 -9.04
CA ALA A 140 -0.25 -15.36 -9.00
C ALA A 140 -0.05 -14.23 -7.97
N LEU A 141 -0.96 -13.23 -7.95
CA LEU A 141 -0.96 -12.16 -6.94
C LEU A 141 -1.06 -12.69 -5.52
N LEU A 142 -1.98 -13.63 -5.28
CA LEU A 142 -2.22 -14.21 -3.97
C LEU A 142 -0.98 -14.95 -3.45
N LEU A 143 -0.39 -15.83 -4.27
CA LEU A 143 0.74 -16.66 -3.84
C LEU A 143 2.03 -15.86 -3.68
N LEU A 144 2.34 -14.94 -4.61
CA LEU A 144 3.48 -14.03 -4.45
C LEU A 144 3.31 -13.12 -3.22
N GLY A 145 2.11 -12.57 -3.05
CA GLY A 145 1.76 -11.72 -1.91
C GLY A 145 1.90 -12.45 -0.58
N PHE A 146 1.40 -13.69 -0.51
CA PHE A 146 1.44 -14.51 0.69
C PHE A 146 2.88 -14.88 1.08
N TRP A 147 3.66 -15.45 0.16
CA TRP A 147 4.98 -15.98 0.49
C TRP A 147 6.06 -14.90 0.71
N ARG A 148 5.92 -13.73 0.09
CA ARG A 148 6.87 -12.61 0.29
C ARG A 148 6.36 -11.52 1.23
N GLY A 149 5.11 -11.60 1.68
CA GLY A 149 4.50 -10.56 2.50
C GLY A 149 4.46 -9.21 1.80
N PHE A 150 4.34 -9.21 0.46
CA PHE A 150 4.28 -7.97 -0.31
C PHE A 150 3.02 -7.19 0.04
N ARG A 151 3.18 -5.86 0.16
CA ARG A 151 2.04 -4.96 0.24
C ARG A 151 1.32 -4.92 -1.11
N ALA A 152 0.03 -4.60 -1.09
CA ALA A 152 -0.75 -4.42 -2.32
C ALA A 152 -0.08 -3.42 -3.29
N ASP A 153 0.48 -2.31 -2.78
CA ASP A 153 1.17 -1.33 -3.61
C ASP A 153 2.52 -1.83 -4.15
N GLU A 154 3.16 -2.80 -3.49
CA GLU A 154 4.37 -3.46 -3.97
C GLU A 154 4.02 -4.44 -5.10
N LEU A 155 2.98 -5.28 -4.92
CA LEU A 155 2.50 -6.21 -5.95
C LEU A 155 2.13 -5.52 -7.26
N VAL A 156 1.33 -4.46 -7.21
CA VAL A 156 0.86 -3.75 -8.43
C VAL A 156 1.96 -2.94 -9.11
N ARG A 157 3.10 -2.71 -8.46
CA ARG A 157 4.27 -2.03 -9.04
C ARG A 157 5.34 -3.00 -9.53
N LEU A 158 5.15 -4.31 -9.34
CA LEU A 158 6.03 -5.30 -9.93
C LEU A 158 6.02 -5.15 -11.45
N ARG A 159 7.19 -5.32 -12.02
CA ARG A 159 7.47 -5.13 -13.44
C ARG A 159 8.11 -6.39 -13.97
N ILE A 160 7.71 -6.81 -15.17
CA ILE A 160 8.24 -8.03 -15.80
C ILE A 160 9.76 -7.92 -15.95
N GLU A 161 10.27 -6.72 -16.28
CA GLU A 161 11.70 -6.47 -16.45
C GLU A 161 12.51 -6.59 -15.15
N HIS A 162 11.84 -6.64 -14.00
CA HIS A 162 12.47 -6.79 -12.70
C HIS A 162 12.19 -8.17 -12.09
N ILE A 163 11.65 -9.11 -12.87
CA ILE A 163 11.38 -10.47 -12.43
C ILE A 163 12.19 -11.43 -13.28
N GLU A 164 13.10 -12.13 -12.62
CA GLU A 164 13.89 -13.20 -13.22
C GLU A 164 13.33 -14.53 -12.71
N VAL A 165 12.98 -15.42 -13.64
CA VAL A 165 12.47 -16.76 -13.31
C VAL A 165 13.55 -17.77 -13.68
N GLU A 166 13.90 -18.62 -12.73
CA GLU A 166 14.74 -19.80 -12.91
C GLU A 166 13.82 -21.03 -12.85
N PRO A 167 13.39 -21.59 -13.99
CA PRO A 167 12.37 -22.63 -14.03
C PRO A 167 12.73 -23.82 -13.15
N GLY A 168 11.80 -24.23 -12.28
CA GLY A 168 12.00 -25.32 -11.32
C GLY A 168 12.84 -24.97 -10.09
N GLU A 169 13.51 -23.82 -10.05
CA GLU A 169 14.32 -23.37 -8.90
C GLU A 169 13.65 -22.25 -8.12
N GLY A 170 13.21 -21.20 -8.80
CA GLY A 170 12.69 -20.01 -8.13
C GLY A 170 12.41 -18.83 -9.04
N LEU A 171 12.03 -17.71 -8.41
CA LEU A 171 11.96 -16.42 -9.06
C LEU A 171 12.58 -15.35 -8.16
N THR A 172 13.17 -14.34 -8.76
CA THR A 172 13.73 -13.17 -8.11
C THR A 172 13.00 -11.92 -8.58
N CYS A 173 12.45 -11.13 -7.65
CA CYS A 173 11.78 -9.87 -7.92
C CYS A 173 12.60 -8.69 -7.36
N PHE A 174 12.94 -7.73 -8.21
CA PHE A 174 13.47 -6.43 -7.78
C PHE A 174 12.34 -5.39 -7.64
N LEU A 175 12.26 -4.77 -6.47
CA LEU A 175 11.36 -3.65 -6.18
C LEU A 175 12.18 -2.37 -6.01
N PRO A 176 12.12 -1.41 -6.97
CA PRO A 176 12.87 -0.16 -6.89
C PRO A 176 12.48 0.73 -5.70
N ARG A 177 11.30 0.52 -5.12
CA ARG A 177 10.81 1.30 -3.98
C ARG A 177 9.92 0.47 -3.09
N SER A 178 10.16 0.53 -1.79
CA SER A 178 9.28 -0.06 -0.77
C SER A 178 8.92 0.97 0.30
N LYS A 179 7.87 0.72 1.09
CA LYS A 179 7.40 1.70 2.10
C LYS A 179 8.51 2.07 3.10
N GLY A 180 9.36 1.12 3.47
CA GLY A 180 10.45 1.28 4.44
C GLY A 180 11.79 1.68 3.83
N ASP A 181 11.92 1.66 2.50
CA ASP A 181 13.11 2.10 1.79
C ASP A 181 13.11 3.64 1.70
N ARG A 182 13.85 4.27 2.62
CA ARG A 182 13.98 5.73 2.74
C ARG A 182 14.99 6.30 1.75
N ASN A 183 15.99 5.51 1.37
CA ASN A 183 17.09 5.92 0.50
C ASN A 183 16.84 5.62 -0.98
N ALA A 184 15.75 4.90 -1.29
CA ALA A 184 15.42 4.45 -2.64
C ALA A 184 16.49 3.52 -3.24
N GLU A 185 17.09 2.67 -2.39
CA GLU A 185 18.08 1.66 -2.78
C GLU A 185 17.44 0.48 -3.53
N GLY A 186 16.12 0.32 -3.39
CA GLY A 186 15.40 -0.85 -3.88
C GLY A 186 15.67 -2.10 -3.03
N ARG A 187 14.91 -3.16 -3.30
CA ARG A 187 15.02 -4.43 -2.59
C ARG A 187 14.78 -5.60 -3.52
N THR A 188 15.62 -6.62 -3.40
CA THR A 188 15.49 -7.88 -4.14
C THR A 188 14.89 -8.96 -3.25
N PHE A 189 13.94 -9.72 -3.80
CA PHE A 189 13.20 -10.77 -3.10
C PHE A 189 13.29 -12.07 -3.89
N ARG A 190 13.81 -13.13 -3.28
CA ARG A 190 13.83 -14.47 -3.87
C ARG A 190 12.65 -15.29 -3.35
N CYS A 191 11.93 -15.96 -4.25
CA CYS A 191 10.90 -16.94 -3.93
C CYS A 191 11.33 -18.29 -4.51
N PRO A 192 11.54 -19.33 -3.67
CA PRO A 192 11.83 -20.65 -4.19
C PRO A 192 10.61 -21.27 -4.87
N ALA A 193 10.84 -22.17 -5.82
CA ALA A 193 9.81 -23.06 -6.32
C ALA A 193 9.37 -24.01 -5.19
N LEU A 194 8.07 -24.23 -5.08
CA LEU A 194 7.46 -25.08 -4.05
C LEU A 194 6.70 -26.22 -4.71
N SER A 195 6.58 -27.35 -4.01
CA SER A 195 5.79 -28.50 -4.48
C SER A 195 4.28 -28.25 -4.39
N ARG A 196 3.85 -27.31 -3.55
CA ARG A 196 2.45 -26.90 -3.37
C ARG A 196 2.40 -25.39 -3.15
N LEU A 197 1.29 -24.76 -3.54
CA LEU A 197 1.08 -23.31 -3.37
C LEU A 197 2.24 -22.49 -3.97
N CYS A 198 2.75 -22.95 -5.12
CA CYS A 198 3.98 -22.43 -5.69
C CYS A 198 3.77 -21.04 -6.32
N PRO A 199 4.43 -19.98 -5.83
CA PRO A 199 4.33 -18.66 -6.44
C PRO A 199 5.00 -18.62 -7.82
N VAL A 200 6.02 -19.46 -8.05
CA VAL A 200 6.73 -19.55 -9.34
C VAL A 200 5.82 -20.09 -10.42
N SER A 201 5.24 -21.28 -10.24
CA SER A 201 4.36 -21.85 -11.25
C SER A 201 3.12 -20.99 -11.48
N ALA A 202 2.57 -20.37 -10.42
CA ALA A 202 1.45 -19.46 -10.59
C ALA A 202 1.80 -18.22 -11.41
N TYR A 203 3.00 -17.66 -11.23
CA TYR A 203 3.47 -16.54 -12.03
C TYR A 203 3.78 -16.95 -13.47
N GLU A 204 4.39 -18.11 -13.69
CA GLU A 204 4.64 -18.67 -15.02
C GLU A 204 3.34 -18.95 -15.77
N ASP A 205 2.35 -19.58 -15.13
CA ASP A 205 1.01 -19.83 -15.70
C ASP A 205 0.35 -18.52 -16.13
N TRP A 206 0.47 -17.48 -15.30
CA TRP A 206 -0.05 -16.15 -15.59
C TRP A 206 0.66 -15.48 -16.76
N LEU A 207 2.00 -15.53 -16.83
CA LEU A 207 2.74 -14.96 -17.95
C LEU A 207 2.46 -15.71 -19.26
N ALA A 208 2.46 -17.04 -19.22
CA ALA A 208 2.18 -17.88 -20.36
C ALA A 208 0.76 -17.63 -20.89
N ALA A 209 -0.22 -17.49 -19.99
CA ALA A 209 -1.56 -17.11 -20.39
C ALA A 209 -1.59 -15.68 -20.92
N SER A 210 -1.17 -14.66 -20.17
CA SER A 210 -1.32 -13.26 -20.58
C SER A 210 -0.51 -12.87 -21.83
N GLY A 211 0.60 -13.53 -22.12
CA GLY A 211 1.49 -13.18 -23.23
C GLY A 211 2.25 -11.87 -23.00
N PHE A 212 2.25 -11.32 -21.78
CA PHE A 212 2.97 -10.08 -21.48
C PHE A 212 4.48 -10.33 -21.39
N THR A 213 5.24 -9.48 -22.06
CA THR A 213 6.71 -9.57 -22.10
C THR A 213 7.42 -8.39 -21.41
N THR A 214 6.72 -7.27 -21.23
CA THR A 214 7.27 -6.03 -20.64
C THR A 214 6.21 -5.30 -19.81
N GLY A 215 6.62 -4.28 -19.06
CA GLY A 215 5.71 -3.42 -18.30
C GLY A 215 5.24 -4.01 -16.98
N PRO A 216 4.07 -3.58 -16.46
CA PRO A 216 3.52 -4.09 -15.22
C PRO A 216 3.29 -5.60 -15.29
N ALA A 217 3.76 -6.32 -14.28
CA ALA A 217 3.61 -7.77 -14.16
C ALA A 217 2.14 -8.18 -14.02
N PHE A 218 1.33 -7.34 -13.37
CA PHE A 218 -0.11 -7.55 -13.20
C PHE A 218 -0.88 -6.38 -13.80
N ARG A 219 -1.83 -6.69 -14.69
CA ARG A 219 -2.64 -5.70 -15.40
C ARG A 219 -4.13 -5.88 -15.11
N ALA A 220 -4.89 -4.81 -15.31
CA ALA A 220 -6.33 -4.93 -15.43
C ALA A 220 -6.65 -5.82 -16.65
N ILE A 221 -7.69 -6.63 -16.51
CA ILE A 221 -8.20 -7.49 -17.56
C ILE A 221 -9.55 -6.91 -17.92
N ASP A 222 -9.72 -6.52 -19.17
CA ASP A 222 -10.98 -5.99 -19.66
C ASP A 222 -11.85 -7.13 -20.22
N GLN A 223 -12.97 -6.78 -20.87
CA GLN A 223 -13.88 -7.77 -21.44
C GLN A 223 -13.29 -8.56 -22.62
N TRP A 224 -12.19 -8.08 -23.21
CA TRP A 224 -11.50 -8.69 -24.35
C TRP A 224 -10.26 -9.51 -23.94
N GLY A 225 -9.81 -9.36 -22.68
CA GLY A 225 -8.65 -10.05 -22.14
C GLY A 225 -7.52 -9.09 -21.83
#